data_AF-A0AAD2EH68-F1
#
_entry.id   AF-A0AAD2EH68-F1
#
_cell.length_a   1.000
_cell.length_b   1.000
_cell.length_c   1.000
_cell.angle_alpha   90.00
_cell.angle_beta   90.00
_cell.angle_gamma   90.00
#
_symmetry.space_group_name_H-M   'P 1'
#
loop_
_entity.id
_entity.type
_entity.pdbx_description
1 polymer ?
#
loop_
_entity_poly.entity_id
_entity_poly.type
_entity_poly.pdbx_seq_one_letter_code
_entity_poly.pdbx_strand_id
1 'polypeptide(L)'
;MDSVISVFHSDPTKLRLHTTRSWDFINLLEGIGNSSSSNAEELLRKANYGKDIVVGVLDTGNLNRKIIGAHYYLKGYEAYFGRLNTSLDFRSPRDKRSHGTHTSSTIGGRRVSNVYALGGFASGTATGGAPLVRLAMYKVCWPVPGYSLAEGNACLNDDILAAFDDAIKDGVRVISVSMGS
;
A
#
# COMPACT_ATOMS: atom_id res chain seq x y z
N MET A 1 -9.48 -32.15 -20.64
CA MET A 1 -8.88 -30.84 -20.25
C MET A 1 -8.38 -31.07 -18.85
N ASP A 2 -7.15 -31.57 -18.71
CA ASP A 2 -6.72 -32.30 -17.52
C ASP A 2 -5.69 -31.50 -16.74
N SER A 3 -6.04 -30.26 -16.39
CA SER A 3 -5.15 -29.36 -15.65
C SER A 3 -5.87 -28.26 -14.85
N VAL A 4 -7.20 -28.30 -14.73
CA VAL A 4 -7.94 -27.27 -13.99
C VAL A 4 -8.26 -27.79 -12.59
N ILE A 5 -7.56 -27.26 -11.60
CA ILE A 5 -7.67 -27.70 -10.19
C ILE A 5 -8.90 -27.06 -9.52
N SER A 6 -9.38 -25.90 -10.00
CA SER A 6 -10.66 -25.32 -9.60
C SER A 6 -11.10 -24.20 -10.56
N VAL A 7 -12.40 -24.04 -10.77
CA VAL A 7 -13.02 -22.88 -11.42
C VAL A 7 -14.04 -22.30 -10.46
N PHE A 8 -14.01 -20.97 -10.28
CA PHE A 8 -15.00 -20.26 -9.47
C PHE A 8 -15.84 -19.36 -10.37
N HIS A 9 -17.16 -19.45 -10.21
CA HIS A 9 -18.09 -18.55 -10.87
C HIS A 9 -17.94 -17.14 -10.28
N SER A 10 -17.90 -16.13 -11.16
CA SER A 10 -17.98 -14.73 -10.75
C SER A 10 -19.39 -14.43 -10.26
N ASP A 11 -19.59 -14.38 -8.93
CA ASP A 11 -20.84 -13.95 -8.31
C ASP A 11 -20.93 -12.40 -8.35
N PRO A 12 -21.95 -11.81 -8.98
CA PRO A 12 -22.10 -10.36 -9.09
C PRO A 12 -22.58 -9.67 -7.81
N THR A 13 -22.67 -10.36 -6.66
CA THR A 13 -23.19 -9.76 -5.42
C THR A 13 -22.14 -9.57 -4.31
N LYS A 14 -21.90 -8.29 -4.00
CA LYS A 14 -21.15 -7.75 -2.84
C LYS A 14 -19.72 -8.26 -2.66
N LEU A 15 -18.80 -7.62 -3.39
CA LEU A 15 -17.40 -7.53 -2.96
C LEU A 15 -17.36 -6.91 -1.55
N ARG A 16 -17.04 -7.71 -0.54
CA ARG A 16 -16.73 -7.20 0.81
C ARG A 16 -15.28 -6.73 0.80
N LEU A 17 -15.02 -5.51 1.27
CA LEU A 17 -13.65 -5.02 1.44
C LEU A 17 -13.00 -5.82 2.58
N HIS A 18 -11.86 -6.47 2.32
CA HIS A 18 -11.31 -7.52 3.20
C HIS A 18 -10.00 -7.15 3.91
N THR A 19 -9.61 -5.89 4.11
CA THR A 19 -8.30 -5.59 4.72
C THR A 19 -8.14 -6.05 6.19
N THR A 20 -9.24 -6.35 6.89
CA THR A 20 -9.25 -6.97 8.23
C THR A 20 -9.27 -8.50 8.21
N ARG A 21 -9.40 -9.10 7.03
CA ARG A 21 -9.51 -10.56 6.82
C ARG A 21 -8.58 -11.09 5.74
N SER A 22 -7.89 -10.23 5.00
CA SER A 22 -7.04 -10.60 3.86
C SER A 22 -5.92 -11.53 4.28
N TRP A 23 -5.35 -11.27 5.46
CA TRP A 23 -4.27 -12.09 6.02
C TRP A 23 -4.78 -13.38 6.65
N ASP A 24 -5.99 -13.38 7.22
CA ASP A 24 -6.66 -14.61 7.65
C ASP A 24 -6.96 -15.49 6.42
N PHE A 25 -7.48 -14.90 5.34
CA PHE A 25 -7.82 -15.58 4.09
C PHE A 25 -6.64 -16.27 3.42
N ILE A 26 -5.45 -15.67 3.44
CA ILE A 26 -4.22 -16.32 2.94
C ILE A 26 -3.52 -17.18 4.01
N ASN A 27 -4.24 -17.49 5.09
CA ASN A 27 -3.79 -18.23 6.26
C ASN A 27 -2.63 -17.60 7.04
N LEU A 28 -2.12 -16.41 6.69
CA LEU A 28 -0.97 -15.78 7.32
C LEU A 28 -1.14 -15.50 8.83
N LEU A 29 -2.39 -15.31 9.28
CA LEU A 29 -2.74 -14.99 10.67
C LEU A 29 -3.60 -16.04 11.38
N GLU A 30 -4.11 -17.06 10.68
CA GLU A 30 -5.08 -17.97 11.29
C GLU A 30 -4.47 -18.89 12.36
N GLY A 31 -4.88 -18.61 13.60
CA GLY A 31 -5.05 -19.54 14.69
C GLY A 31 -6.48 -19.44 15.23
N ILE A 32 -7.49 -19.75 14.41
CA ILE A 32 -8.89 -19.81 14.84
C ILE A 32 -9.52 -21.13 14.35
N GLY A 33 -9.57 -22.14 15.22
CA GLY A 33 -10.42 -23.33 15.04
C GLY A 33 -9.67 -24.65 14.80
N ASN A 34 -9.51 -25.43 15.87
CA ASN A 34 -9.28 -26.88 15.92
C ASN A 34 -8.13 -27.52 15.10
N SER A 35 -7.10 -27.95 15.86
CA SER A 35 -6.26 -29.12 15.60
C SER A 35 -5.54 -29.20 14.23
N SER A 36 -4.67 -28.22 13.95
CA SER A 36 -3.38 -28.41 13.25
C SER A 36 -2.57 -27.10 13.23
N SER A 37 -2.37 -26.52 14.41
CA SER A 37 -1.55 -25.31 14.60
C SER A 37 -0.08 -25.59 14.27
N SER A 38 0.48 -24.93 13.24
CA SER A 38 1.92 -24.58 13.25
C SER A 38 2.41 -23.58 12.20
N ASN A 39 1.96 -23.58 10.94
CA ASN A 39 2.86 -23.08 9.89
C ASN A 39 2.82 -21.58 9.53
N ALA A 40 1.74 -20.84 9.77
CA ALA A 40 1.56 -19.54 9.10
C ALA A 40 1.95 -18.29 9.94
N GLU A 41 1.53 -18.19 11.21
CA GLU A 41 2.16 -17.23 12.16
C GLU A 41 3.65 -17.57 12.34
N GLU A 42 4.05 -18.82 12.12
CA GLU A 42 5.46 -19.21 12.09
C GLU A 42 6.23 -18.53 10.94
N LEU A 43 5.62 -18.28 9.77
CA LEU A 43 6.27 -17.50 8.70
C LEU A 43 6.55 -16.07 9.15
N LEU A 44 5.56 -15.41 9.75
CA LEU A 44 5.75 -14.06 10.30
C LEU A 44 6.81 -14.07 11.40
N ARG A 45 6.79 -15.06 12.30
CA ARG A 45 7.78 -15.19 13.37
C ARG A 45 9.19 -15.45 12.82
N LYS A 46 9.33 -16.33 11.82
CA LYS A 46 10.60 -16.62 11.11
C LYS A 46 11.13 -15.38 10.39
N ALA A 47 10.24 -14.62 9.76
CA ALA A 47 10.56 -13.35 9.12
C ALA A 47 10.71 -12.17 10.12
N ASN A 48 10.60 -12.43 11.42
CA ASN A 48 10.62 -11.42 12.49
C ASN A 48 9.61 -10.27 12.25
N TYR A 49 8.46 -10.59 11.66
CA TYR A 49 7.41 -9.66 11.22
C TYR A 49 7.94 -8.55 10.28
N GLY A 50 9.06 -8.79 9.60
CA GLY A 50 9.77 -7.85 8.75
C GLY A 50 10.59 -6.80 9.51
N LYS A 51 10.88 -7.03 10.80
CA LYS A 51 11.72 -6.12 11.59
C LYS A 51 13.06 -5.88 10.88
N ASP A 52 13.52 -4.63 10.95
CA ASP A 52 14.76 -4.13 10.34
C ASP A 52 14.79 -4.13 8.81
N ILE A 53 13.72 -4.57 8.13
CA ILE A 53 13.51 -4.38 6.69
C ILE A 53 12.89 -3.00 6.43
N VAL A 54 13.32 -2.36 5.34
CA VAL A 54 12.74 -1.11 4.84
C VAL A 54 12.08 -1.42 3.51
N VAL A 55 10.78 -1.13 3.40
CA VAL A 55 10.03 -1.20 2.14
C VAL A 55 9.84 0.21 1.60
N GLY A 56 10.33 0.44 0.39
CA GLY A 56 10.05 1.66 -0.37
C GLY A 56 8.67 1.58 -1.01
N VAL A 57 7.89 2.65 -0.90
CA VAL A 57 6.54 2.74 -1.48
C VAL A 57 6.51 3.91 -2.44
N LEU A 58 6.40 3.63 -3.74
CA LEU A 58 6.22 4.65 -4.78
C LEU A 58 4.72 4.79 -5.04
N ASP A 59 4.14 5.93 -4.67
CA ASP A 59 2.67 6.12 -4.70
C ASP A 59 2.29 7.63 -4.61
N THR A 60 1.06 7.96 -4.19
CA THR A 60 0.53 9.33 -3.96
C THR A 60 1.02 9.98 -2.65
N GLY A 61 1.83 9.27 -1.86
CA GLY A 61 2.38 9.74 -0.61
C GLY A 61 1.78 9.08 0.64
N ASN A 62 2.34 9.42 1.79
CA ASN A 62 1.85 9.16 3.15
C ASN A 62 2.80 9.88 4.12
N LEU A 63 2.26 10.48 5.17
CA LEU A 63 3.03 11.11 6.23
C LEU A 63 2.42 10.75 7.58
N ASN A 64 2.98 9.72 8.22
CA ASN A 64 2.62 9.30 9.57
C ASN A 64 3.89 8.92 10.36
N ARG A 65 3.74 8.59 11.65
CA ARG A 65 4.87 8.27 12.55
C ARG A 65 5.53 6.90 12.28
N LYS A 66 5.00 6.09 11.37
CA LYS A 66 5.55 4.79 10.97
C LYS A 66 6.52 4.93 9.79
N ILE A 67 6.34 5.95 8.96
CA ILE A 67 7.24 6.28 7.85
C ILE A 67 8.56 6.82 8.42
N ILE A 68 9.69 6.25 7.99
CA ILE A 68 11.04 6.62 8.46
C ILE A 68 11.80 7.54 7.49
N GLY A 69 11.32 7.65 6.25
CA GLY A 69 11.86 8.51 5.20
C GLY A 69 10.75 8.86 4.22
N ALA A 70 10.69 10.11 3.76
CA ALA A 70 9.61 10.58 2.90
C ALA A 70 10.13 11.61 1.89
N HIS A 71 10.03 11.27 0.62
CA HIS A 71 10.47 12.05 -0.53
C HIS A 71 9.28 12.32 -1.46
N TYR A 72 9.38 13.36 -2.29
CA TYR A 72 8.41 13.63 -3.34
C TYR A 72 9.12 14.16 -4.58
N TYR A 73 8.60 13.80 -5.76
CA TYR A 73 9.19 14.06 -7.07
C TYR A 73 8.13 14.74 -7.91
N LEU A 74 8.39 15.97 -8.30
CA LEU A 74 7.39 16.86 -8.91
C LEU A 74 7.95 17.53 -10.19
N LYS A 75 9.20 17.26 -10.56
CA LYS A 75 9.88 17.99 -11.62
C LYS A 75 9.33 17.60 -13.00
N GLY A 76 9.16 16.30 -13.25
CA GLY A 76 8.58 15.79 -14.49
C GLY A 76 7.13 16.24 -14.63
N TYR A 77 6.35 16.13 -13.56
CA TYR A 77 4.98 16.62 -13.53
C TYR A 77 4.88 18.11 -13.88
N GLU A 78 5.69 18.98 -13.26
CA GLU A 78 5.60 20.42 -13.51
C GLU A 78 6.12 20.83 -14.89
N ALA A 79 7.05 20.07 -15.46
CA ALA A 79 7.48 20.26 -16.84
C ALA A 79 6.34 19.96 -17.84
N TYR A 80 5.50 18.95 -17.55
CA TYR A 80 4.42 18.53 -18.45
C TYR A 80 3.09 19.28 -18.24
N PHE A 81 2.63 19.39 -16.99
CA PHE A 81 1.34 19.98 -16.63
C PHE A 81 1.42 21.44 -16.16
N GLY A 82 2.63 21.97 -15.97
CA GLY A 82 2.84 23.25 -15.30
C GLY A 82 2.77 23.14 -13.78
N ARG A 83 2.81 24.29 -13.10
CA ARG A 83 2.92 24.35 -11.64
C ARG A 83 1.76 23.65 -10.94
N LEU A 84 2.06 22.81 -9.95
CA LEU A 84 1.03 22.09 -9.17
C LEU A 84 0.04 23.07 -8.52
N ASN A 85 -1.26 22.85 -8.77
CA ASN A 85 -2.32 23.55 -8.06
C ASN A 85 -2.39 23.06 -6.62
N THR A 86 -1.99 23.91 -5.66
CA THR A 86 -1.92 23.56 -4.24
C THR A 86 -3.29 23.38 -3.58
N SER A 87 -4.37 23.81 -4.25
CA SER A 87 -5.74 23.50 -3.82
C SER A 87 -6.11 22.05 -4.12
N LEU A 88 -5.40 21.38 -5.04
CA LEU A 88 -5.62 19.98 -5.41
C LEU A 88 -4.69 19.01 -4.68
N ASP A 89 -3.47 19.42 -4.34
CA ASP A 89 -2.52 18.59 -3.58
C ASP A 89 -1.45 19.41 -2.82
N PHE A 90 -0.67 18.76 -1.96
CA PHE A 90 0.41 19.37 -1.20
C PHE A 90 1.75 19.15 -1.89
N ARG A 91 2.58 20.20 -2.02
CA ARG A 91 4.00 20.11 -2.43
C ARG A 91 4.87 19.50 -1.32
N SER A 92 4.55 18.27 -0.97
CA SER A 92 5.18 17.50 0.10
C SER A 92 4.87 16.02 -0.12
N PRO A 93 5.53 15.10 0.61
CA PRO A 93 5.20 13.67 0.56
C PRO A 93 3.81 13.32 1.13
N ARG A 94 2.99 14.31 1.52
CA ARG A 94 1.73 14.08 2.20
C ARG A 94 0.71 13.58 1.19
N ASP A 95 -0.01 12.55 1.60
CA ASP A 95 -1.11 12.01 0.84
C ASP A 95 -2.36 12.87 1.04
N LYS A 96 -3.00 13.24 -0.07
CA LYS A 96 -4.34 13.86 -0.06
C LYS A 96 -5.40 12.95 -0.66
N ARG A 97 -5.00 11.91 -1.42
CA ARG A 97 -5.90 11.00 -2.15
C ARG A 97 -6.23 9.74 -1.37
N SER A 98 -5.39 9.35 -0.41
CA SER A 98 -5.43 8.12 0.40
C SER A 98 -4.87 6.85 -0.27
N HIS A 99 -4.56 6.84 -1.57
CA HIS A 99 -4.07 5.64 -2.26
C HIS A 99 -2.77 5.14 -1.63
N GLY A 100 -1.74 5.99 -1.54
CA GLY A 100 -0.48 5.64 -0.89
C GLY A 100 -0.64 5.31 0.60
N THR A 101 -1.56 5.96 1.30
CA THR A 101 -1.89 5.62 2.69
C THR A 101 -2.49 4.21 2.82
N HIS A 102 -3.38 3.82 1.90
CA HIS A 102 -3.99 2.50 1.86
C HIS A 102 -2.98 1.42 1.44
N THR A 103 -2.17 1.67 0.41
CA THR A 103 -1.10 0.76 -0.05
C THR A 103 -0.11 0.50 1.09
N SER A 104 0.41 1.55 1.72
CA SER A 104 1.40 1.45 2.79
C SER A 104 0.86 0.79 4.07
N SER A 105 -0.43 0.98 4.40
CA SER A 105 -1.06 0.28 5.53
C SER A 105 -1.23 -1.22 5.27
N THR A 106 -1.52 -1.59 4.02
CA THR A 106 -1.59 -3.01 3.61
C THR A 106 -0.22 -3.67 3.67
N ILE A 107 0.86 -2.99 3.29
CA ILE A 107 2.23 -3.53 3.39
C ILE A 107 2.65 -3.71 4.85
N GLY A 108 2.64 -2.62 5.63
CA GLY A 108 3.35 -2.53 6.91
C GLY A 108 2.56 -1.86 8.03
N GLY A 109 1.24 -1.79 7.91
CA GLY A 109 0.36 -1.26 8.94
C GLY A 109 0.53 -2.02 10.25
N ARG A 110 0.61 -1.28 11.37
CA ARG A 110 0.55 -1.90 12.69
C ARG A 110 -0.83 -2.52 12.93
N ARG A 111 -0.90 -3.48 13.84
CA ARG A 111 -2.17 -4.05 14.29
C ARG A 111 -3.01 -2.97 14.96
N VAL A 112 -4.22 -2.75 14.47
CA VAL A 112 -5.21 -1.82 15.02
C VAL A 112 -6.52 -2.59 15.18
N SER A 113 -6.94 -2.80 16.43
CA SER A 113 -8.20 -3.47 16.76
C SER A 113 -9.39 -2.50 16.62
N ASN A 114 -10.60 -3.08 16.56
CA ASN A 114 -11.87 -2.34 16.54
C ASN A 114 -12.00 -1.37 15.34
N VAL A 115 -11.44 -1.74 14.19
CA VAL A 115 -11.60 -0.96 12.96
C VAL A 115 -12.76 -1.52 12.14
N TYR A 116 -13.42 -0.64 11.40
CA TYR A 116 -14.50 -0.99 10.48
C TYR A 116 -14.49 -0.04 9.29
N ALA A 117 -14.97 -0.52 8.14
CA ALA A 117 -15.29 0.30 6.98
C ALA A 117 -16.64 0.99 7.15
N LEU A 118 -16.92 2.03 6.34
CA LEU A 118 -18.15 2.83 6.38
C LEU A 118 -19.40 1.98 6.59
N GLY A 119 -20.20 2.31 7.60
CA GLY A 119 -21.42 1.55 7.94
C GLY A 119 -21.18 0.28 8.77
N GLY A 120 -19.98 0.08 9.34
CA GLY A 120 -19.68 -1.05 10.23
C GLY A 120 -19.22 -2.31 9.51
N PHE A 121 -19.01 -2.27 8.20
CA PHE A 121 -18.53 -3.41 7.43
C PHE A 121 -17.07 -3.76 7.77
N ALA A 122 -16.69 -5.02 7.54
CA ALA A 122 -15.32 -5.50 7.74
C ALA A 122 -14.76 -5.23 9.16
N SER A 123 -15.63 -5.26 10.18
CA SER A 123 -15.23 -5.07 11.58
C SER A 123 -14.21 -6.12 12.01
N GLY A 124 -13.10 -5.68 12.63
CA GLY A 124 -12.05 -6.58 13.09
C GLY A 124 -10.76 -5.86 13.48
N THR A 125 -9.64 -6.56 13.31
CA THR A 125 -8.29 -6.01 13.48
C THR A 125 -7.66 -5.82 12.11
N ALA A 126 -7.33 -4.59 11.74
CA ALA A 126 -6.51 -4.34 10.55
C ALA A 126 -5.04 -4.50 10.90
N THR A 127 -4.28 -5.04 9.95
CA THR A 127 -2.83 -5.15 10.04
C THR A 127 -2.25 -5.19 8.63
N GLY A 128 -0.97 -4.82 8.48
CA GLY A 128 -0.24 -5.08 7.24
C GLY A 128 0.31 -6.50 7.20
N GLY A 129 0.79 -6.91 6.03
CA GLY A 129 1.40 -8.22 5.82
C GLY A 129 2.70 -8.41 6.59
N ALA A 130 3.45 -7.32 6.82
CA ALA A 130 4.67 -7.32 7.63
C ALA A 130 4.66 -6.16 8.63
N PRO A 131 3.99 -6.30 9.79
CA PRO A 131 3.67 -5.17 10.68
C PRO A 131 4.87 -4.42 11.28
N LEU A 132 6.05 -5.06 11.33
CA LEU A 132 7.27 -4.49 11.91
C LEU A 132 8.26 -3.93 10.88
N VAL A 133 7.97 -4.01 9.57
CA VAL A 133 8.79 -3.33 8.55
C VAL A 133 8.81 -1.84 8.77
N ARG A 134 9.89 -1.18 8.39
CA ARG A 134 9.94 0.28 8.25
C ARG A 134 9.49 0.63 6.84
N LEU A 135 8.87 1.78 6.68
CA LEU A 135 8.37 2.25 5.39
C LEU A 135 9.10 3.53 4.99
N ALA A 136 9.56 3.59 3.75
CA ALA A 136 10.06 4.81 3.11
C ALA A 136 9.11 5.19 1.98
N MET A 137 8.66 6.44 1.94
CA MET A 137 7.65 6.90 1.00
C MET A 137 8.29 7.76 -0.10
N TYR A 138 7.95 7.48 -1.35
CA TYR A 138 8.41 8.21 -2.52
C TYR A 138 7.18 8.64 -3.33
N LYS A 139 6.73 9.88 -3.13
CA LYS A 139 5.55 10.40 -3.80
C LYS A 139 5.87 10.79 -5.25
N VAL A 140 5.29 10.08 -6.20
CA VAL A 140 5.53 10.27 -7.66
C VAL A 140 4.24 10.50 -8.45
N CYS A 141 3.09 10.29 -7.81
CA CYS A 141 1.78 10.44 -8.43
C CYS A 141 1.08 11.72 -7.96
N TRP A 142 0.51 12.45 -8.91
CA TRP A 142 -0.07 13.78 -8.73
C TRP A 142 -1.43 13.88 -9.43
N PRO A 143 -2.32 14.82 -9.00
CA PRO A 143 -3.61 15.01 -9.66
C PRO A 143 -3.43 15.49 -11.11
N VAL A 144 -4.28 15.04 -12.02
CA VAL A 144 -4.29 15.55 -13.40
C VAL A 144 -5.15 16.81 -13.47
N PRO A 145 -4.67 17.94 -14.04
CA PRO A 145 -5.47 19.14 -14.20
C PRO A 145 -6.74 18.86 -15.03
N GLY A 146 -7.89 19.34 -14.56
CA GLY A 146 -9.17 19.17 -15.26
C GLY A 146 -9.87 17.83 -15.06
N TYR A 147 -9.24 16.88 -14.35
CA TYR A 147 -9.84 15.61 -13.98
C TYR A 147 -10.16 15.57 -12.47
N SER A 148 -11.19 14.82 -12.12
CA SER A 148 -11.54 14.62 -10.71
C SER A 148 -10.51 13.77 -9.99
N LEU A 149 -10.48 13.91 -8.66
CA LEU A 149 -9.72 13.04 -7.76
C LEU A 149 -10.31 11.61 -7.67
N ALA A 150 -11.13 11.17 -8.62
CA ALA A 150 -11.50 9.76 -8.80
C ALA A 150 -11.05 9.23 -10.16
N GLU A 151 -10.90 10.10 -11.16
CA GLU A 151 -10.65 9.72 -12.56
C GLU A 151 -9.20 9.31 -12.85
N GLY A 152 -8.22 9.81 -12.09
CA GLY A 152 -6.84 9.34 -12.25
C GLY A 152 -5.80 10.18 -11.52
N ASN A 153 -4.56 9.70 -11.55
CA ASN A 153 -3.35 10.44 -11.20
C ASN A 153 -2.38 10.35 -12.39
N ALA A 154 -1.54 11.37 -12.54
CA ALA A 154 -0.37 11.29 -13.41
C ALA A 154 0.85 10.95 -12.57
N CYS A 155 1.57 9.91 -13.00
CA CYS A 155 2.85 9.51 -12.43
C CYS A 155 3.84 9.51 -13.59
N LEU A 156 4.68 10.55 -13.69
CA LEU A 156 5.54 10.76 -14.86
C LEU A 156 6.78 9.87 -14.74
N ASN A 157 7.20 9.24 -15.83
CA ASN A 157 8.33 8.32 -15.84
C ASN A 157 9.61 8.95 -15.27
N ASP A 158 9.86 10.23 -15.54
CA ASP A 158 11.04 10.94 -15.02
C ASP A 158 11.04 11.03 -13.49
N ASP A 159 9.88 11.33 -12.90
CA ASP A 159 9.70 11.40 -11.45
C ASP A 159 9.75 9.99 -10.81
N ILE A 160 9.23 8.97 -11.51
CA ILE A 160 9.31 7.56 -11.10
C ILE A 160 10.77 7.08 -11.09
N LEU A 161 11.53 7.32 -12.16
CA LEU A 161 12.93 6.92 -12.26
C LEU A 161 13.79 7.61 -11.20
N ALA A 162 13.58 8.92 -10.97
CA ALA A 162 14.25 9.64 -9.89
C ALA A 162 13.94 9.05 -8.51
N ALA A 163 12.69 8.61 -8.28
CA ALA A 163 12.32 7.94 -7.04
C ALA A 163 12.98 6.56 -6.89
N PHE A 164 13.14 5.80 -7.97
CA PHE A 164 13.87 4.53 -7.94
C PHE A 164 15.34 4.73 -7.57
N ASP A 165 16.02 5.72 -8.17
CA ASP A 165 17.41 6.02 -7.87
C ASP A 165 17.62 6.35 -6.39
N ASP A 166 16.78 7.21 -5.83
CA ASP A 166 16.84 7.56 -4.40
C ASP A 166 16.47 6.37 -3.52
N ALA A 167 15.46 5.58 -3.89
CA ALA A 167 15.08 4.38 -3.12
C ALA A 167 16.23 3.36 -3.03
N ILE A 168 16.94 3.12 -4.14
CA ILE A 168 18.12 2.25 -4.16
C ILE A 168 19.23 2.83 -3.29
N LYS A 169 19.49 4.14 -3.41
CA LYS A 169 20.51 4.85 -2.64
C LYS A 169 20.22 4.83 -1.13
N ASP A 170 18.96 4.94 -0.73
CA ASP A 170 18.52 4.88 0.66
C ASP A 170 18.59 3.46 1.25
N GLY A 171 18.88 2.45 0.42
CA GLY A 171 19.03 1.06 0.83
C GLY A 171 17.70 0.37 1.15
N VAL A 172 16.61 0.76 0.48
CA VAL A 172 15.34 0.02 0.59
C VAL A 172 15.53 -1.40 0.03
N ARG A 173 14.89 -2.39 0.65
CA ARG A 173 15.12 -3.81 0.33
C ARG A 173 14.04 -4.40 -0.57
N VAL A 174 12.86 -3.80 -0.55
CA VAL A 174 11.73 -4.14 -1.39
C VAL A 174 11.10 -2.83 -1.83
N ILE A 175 10.70 -2.75 -3.10
CA ILE A 175 9.97 -1.61 -3.63
C ILE A 175 8.56 -2.08 -4.00
N SER A 176 7.55 -1.41 -3.46
CA SER A 176 6.15 -1.60 -3.84
C SER A 176 5.73 -0.45 -4.75
N VAL A 177 5.23 -0.80 -5.93
CA VAL A 177 4.77 0.14 -6.95
C VAL A 177 3.35 -0.24 -7.34
N SER A 178 2.38 0.55 -6.89
CA SER A 178 0.95 0.30 -7.15
C SER A 178 0.43 1.26 -8.22
N MET A 179 1.11 1.26 -9.36
CA MET A 179 0.77 2.02 -10.57
C MET A 179 1.20 1.23 -11.80
N GLY A 180 0.55 1.50 -12.93
CA GLY A 180 0.82 0.87 -14.21
C GLY A 180 -0.03 1.51 -15.31
N SER A 181 0.33 1.28 -16.56
CA SER A 181 -0.33 1.81 -17.76
C SER A 181 -0.75 0.69 -18.69
#